data_AF-A0A349Y653-F1
#
_entry.id   AF-A0A349Y653-F1
#
_cell.length_a   1.000
_cell.length_b   1.000
_cell.length_c   1.000
_cell.angle_alpha   90.00
_cell.angle_beta   90.00
_cell.angle_gamma   90.00
#
_symmetry.space_group_name_H-M   'P 1'
#
loop_
_entity.id
_entity.type
_entity.pdbx_description
1 polymer ?
#
loop_
_entity_poly.entity_id
_entity_poly.type
_entity_poly.pdbx_seq_one_letter_code
_entity_poly.pdbx_strand_id
1 'polypeptide(L)'
;AKYQGVAPASVRGEEFFDAGAKYHVPGNTPYTRYFLARILQFQFYKGLCDASGYKGPLHQCSFYGNKEAGQKFWAMLSKGASQPWQATLKEITGGDKLDAGPMIEYFTPVNEWLKQQNQGQMCG
;
A
#
# COMPACT_ATOMS: atom_id res chain seq x y z
N ALA A 1 19.49 -13.24 2.17
CA ALA A 1 19.11 -11.88 2.62
C ALA A 1 18.73 -10.88 1.50
N LYS A 2 19.07 -11.07 0.21
CA LYS A 2 18.92 -10.07 -0.89
C LYS A 2 17.69 -9.13 -0.86
N TYR A 3 16.49 -9.63 -0.60
CA TYR A 3 15.26 -8.82 -0.69
C TYR A 3 14.65 -8.40 0.65
N GLN A 4 14.84 -9.17 1.72
CA GLN A 4 14.20 -8.95 3.02
C GLN A 4 15.19 -8.68 4.15
N GLY A 5 16.50 -8.78 3.91
CA GLY A 5 17.52 -8.67 4.96
C GLY A 5 17.57 -9.87 5.92
N VAL A 6 16.75 -10.92 5.71
CA VAL A 6 16.69 -12.08 6.61
C VAL A 6 17.44 -13.30 6.06
N ALA A 7 17.91 -14.15 6.98
CA ALA A 7 18.57 -15.42 6.71
C ALA A 7 18.05 -16.50 7.69
N PRO A 8 18.00 -17.78 7.28
CA PRO A 8 17.63 -18.86 8.19
C PRO A 8 18.69 -19.04 9.28
N ALA A 9 18.27 -19.49 10.47
CA ALA A 9 19.16 -19.73 11.60
C ALA A 9 20.14 -20.90 11.38
N SER A 10 19.81 -21.82 10.47
CA SER A 10 20.64 -22.95 10.05
C SER A 10 20.59 -23.10 8.53
N VAL A 11 21.54 -23.84 7.95
CA VAL A 11 21.53 -24.15 6.52
C VAL A 11 20.25 -24.90 6.15
N ARG A 12 19.68 -24.58 4.98
CA ARG A 12 18.50 -25.23 4.42
C ARG A 12 18.89 -25.97 3.14
N GLY A 13 18.72 -27.29 3.13
CA GLY A 13 18.84 -28.13 1.93
C GLY A 13 17.50 -28.32 1.21
N GLU A 14 17.51 -29.10 0.13
CA GLU A 14 16.36 -29.35 -0.74
C GLU A 14 15.27 -30.23 -0.08
N GLU A 15 15.55 -30.84 1.07
CA GLU A 15 14.58 -31.58 1.87
C GLU A 15 13.55 -30.67 2.56
N PHE A 16 13.80 -29.35 2.61
CA PHE A 16 12.91 -28.38 3.25
C PHE A 16 12.04 -27.64 2.23
N PHE A 17 10.75 -27.53 2.52
CA PHE A 17 9.84 -26.60 1.85
C PHE A 17 9.37 -25.50 2.81
N ASP A 18 10.29 -24.62 3.23
CA ASP A 18 10.05 -23.57 4.22
C ASP A 18 8.86 -22.66 3.85
N ALA A 19 8.67 -22.38 2.55
CA ALA A 19 7.53 -21.59 2.08
C ALA A 19 6.18 -22.25 2.41
N GLY A 20 6.12 -23.59 2.45
CA GLY A 20 4.94 -24.37 2.81
C GLY A 20 4.47 -24.16 4.25
N ALA A 21 5.34 -23.68 5.16
CA ALA A 21 4.95 -23.32 6.52
C ALA A 21 4.04 -22.07 6.59
N LYS A 22 3.92 -21.31 5.49
CA LYS A 22 3.01 -20.17 5.40
C LYS A 22 1.71 -20.59 4.74
N TYR A 23 0.61 -20.61 5.49
CA TYR A 23 -0.75 -21.02 5.07
C TYR A 23 -1.12 -20.74 3.61
N HIS A 24 -0.86 -19.53 3.10
CA HIS A 24 -1.23 -19.13 1.74
C HIS A 24 -0.59 -19.98 0.64
N VAL A 25 0.58 -20.56 0.89
CA VAL A 25 1.31 -21.41 -0.06
C VAL A 25 0.61 -22.77 -0.24
N PRO A 26 0.42 -23.62 0.79
CA PRO A 26 -0.34 -24.86 0.63
C PRO A 26 -1.85 -24.64 0.45
N GLY A 27 -2.38 -23.49 0.91
CA GLY A 27 -3.78 -23.11 0.72
C GLY A 27 -4.10 -22.48 -0.63
N ASN A 28 -3.18 -22.53 -1.61
CA ASN A 28 -3.32 -21.98 -2.96
C ASN A 28 -3.96 -20.57 -3.02
N THR A 29 -3.56 -19.72 -2.09
CA THR A 29 -4.14 -18.38 -1.94
C THR A 29 -3.15 -17.33 -2.46
N PRO A 30 -3.50 -16.55 -3.50
CA PRO A 30 -2.57 -15.59 -4.10
C PRO A 30 -2.05 -14.55 -3.10
N TYR A 31 -0.73 -14.42 -2.97
CA TYR A 31 -0.12 -13.53 -1.98
C TYR A 31 0.03 -12.07 -2.48
N THR A 32 0.19 -11.88 -3.80
CA THR A 32 0.35 -10.58 -4.44
C THR A 32 -0.79 -9.60 -4.11
N ARG A 33 -1.98 -10.12 -3.79
CA ARG A 33 -3.12 -9.31 -3.36
C ARG A 33 -2.80 -8.41 -2.17
N TYR A 34 -1.97 -8.86 -1.22
CA TYR A 34 -1.60 -8.07 -0.04
C TYR A 34 -0.67 -6.91 -0.40
N PHE A 35 0.27 -7.15 -1.32
CA PHE A 35 1.18 -6.13 -1.82
C PHE A 35 0.42 -5.02 -2.55
N LEU A 36 -0.45 -5.42 -3.49
CA LEU A 36 -1.26 -4.49 -4.27
C LEU A 36 -2.30 -3.74 -3.42
N ALA A 37 -2.96 -4.43 -2.49
CA ALA A 37 -3.94 -3.80 -1.61
C ALA A 37 -3.30 -2.69 -0.76
N ARG A 38 -2.04 -2.85 -0.33
CA ARG A 38 -1.34 -1.81 0.44
C ARG A 38 -1.06 -0.57 -0.40
N ILE A 39 -0.63 -0.74 -1.65
CA ILE A 39 -0.42 0.38 -2.59
C ILE A 39 -1.75 1.11 -2.82
N LEU A 40 -2.80 0.36 -3.19
CA LEU A 40 -4.13 0.92 -3.48
C LEU A 40 -4.74 1.61 -2.26
N GLN A 41 -4.54 1.09 -1.05
CA GLN A 41 -5.04 1.69 0.18
C GLN A 41 -4.61 3.16 0.31
N PHE A 42 -3.31 3.43 0.17
CA PHE A 42 -2.79 4.79 0.28
C PHE A 42 -3.11 5.64 -0.94
N GLN A 43 -3.13 5.03 -2.12
CA GLN A 43 -3.49 5.73 -3.35
C GLN A 43 -4.95 6.23 -3.31
N PHE A 44 -5.89 5.38 -2.88
CA PHE A 44 -7.28 5.76 -2.65
C PHE A 44 -7.42 6.79 -1.55
N TYR A 45 -6.74 6.56 -0.42
CA TYR A 45 -6.79 7.49 0.72
C TYR A 45 -6.36 8.90 0.32
N LYS A 46 -5.25 9.04 -0.43
CA LYS A 46 -4.83 10.32 -0.99
C LYS A 46 -5.87 10.91 -1.95
N GLY A 47 -6.38 10.12 -2.90
CA GLY A 47 -7.40 10.59 -3.84
C GLY A 47 -8.67 11.13 -3.16
N LEU A 48 -9.05 10.55 -2.01
CA LEU A 48 -10.17 11.00 -1.19
C LEU A 48 -9.84 12.23 -0.32
N CYS A 49 -8.63 12.32 0.21
CA CYS A 49 -8.14 13.52 0.91
C CYS A 49 -8.02 14.72 -0.02
N ASP A 50 -7.55 14.51 -1.24
CA ASP A 50 -7.48 15.56 -2.25
C ASP A 50 -8.90 16.01 -2.64
N ALA A 51 -9.83 15.07 -2.78
CA ALA A 51 -11.25 15.36 -3.04
C ALA A 51 -11.96 16.06 -1.87
N SER A 52 -11.50 15.89 -0.63
CA SER A 52 -12.06 16.62 0.51
C SER A 52 -11.54 18.05 0.65
N GLY A 53 -10.58 18.44 -0.20
CA GLY A 53 -9.91 19.74 -0.15
C GLY A 53 -8.82 19.85 0.93
N TYR A 54 -8.48 18.74 1.62
CA TYR A 54 -7.46 18.74 2.66
C TYR A 54 -6.07 19.06 2.08
N LYS A 55 -5.30 19.91 2.77
CA LYS A 55 -3.96 20.39 2.32
C LYS A 55 -2.82 20.11 3.30
N GLY A 56 -3.12 19.44 4.42
CA GLY A 56 -2.12 19.13 5.44
C GLY A 56 -1.38 17.81 5.19
N PRO A 57 -0.57 17.35 6.16
CA PRO A 57 0.13 16.08 6.06
C PRO A 57 -0.84 14.91 5.88
N LEU A 58 -0.59 14.04 4.90
CA LEU A 58 -1.53 12.98 4.51
C LEU A 58 -1.97 12.12 5.71
N HIS A 59 -1.06 11.79 6.63
CA HIS A 59 -1.37 10.98 7.82
C HIS A 59 -2.34 11.61 8.84
N GLN A 60 -2.65 12.90 8.71
CA GLN A 60 -3.62 13.62 9.55
C GLN A 60 -4.95 13.87 8.84
N CYS A 61 -5.08 13.47 7.58
CA CYS A 61 -6.30 13.68 6.82
C CYS A 61 -7.50 12.93 7.43
N SER A 62 -8.62 13.62 7.55
CA SER A 62 -9.92 13.00 7.72
C SER A 62 -10.88 13.58 6.69
N PHE A 63 -11.56 12.71 5.95
CA PHE A 63 -12.66 13.08 5.05
C PHE A 63 -14.02 12.68 5.63
N TYR A 64 -14.10 12.49 6.96
CA TYR A 64 -15.36 12.22 7.65
C TYR A 64 -16.38 13.33 7.36
N GLY A 65 -17.59 12.94 6.96
CA GLY A 65 -18.67 13.86 6.63
C GLY A 65 -18.48 14.65 5.32
N ASN A 66 -17.38 14.46 4.59
CA ASN A 66 -17.17 15.16 3.32
C ASN A 66 -17.96 14.48 2.18
N LYS A 67 -18.91 15.23 1.60
CA LYS A 67 -19.81 14.71 0.57
C LYS A 67 -19.10 14.42 -0.75
N GLU A 68 -18.12 15.25 -1.14
CA GLU A 68 -17.40 15.11 -2.41
C GLU A 68 -16.52 13.85 -2.42
N ALA A 69 -15.74 13.65 -1.35
CA ALA A 69 -14.96 12.43 -1.16
C ALA A 69 -15.87 11.18 -1.11
N GLY A 70 -16.99 11.27 -0.37
CA GLY A 70 -17.97 10.19 -0.29
C GLY A 70 -18.58 9.82 -1.66
N GLN A 71 -18.99 10.82 -2.45
CA GLN A 71 -19.52 10.60 -3.80
C GLN A 71 -18.48 9.94 -4.71
N LYS A 72 -17.22 10.41 -4.66
CA LYS A 72 -16.12 9.84 -5.45
C LYS A 72 -15.84 8.38 -5.06
N PHE A 73 -15.86 8.06 -3.77
CA PHE A 73 -15.68 6.69 -3.30
C PHE A 73 -16.83 5.78 -3.74
N TRP A 74 -18.08 6.24 -3.61
CA TRP A 74 -19.25 5.49 -4.06
C TRP A 74 -19.27 5.25 -5.57
N ALA A 75 -18.89 6.24 -6.37
CA ALA A 75 -18.76 6.09 -7.82
C ALA A 75 -17.80 4.94 -8.15
N MET A 76 -16.61 4.92 -7.53
CA MET A 76 -15.63 3.85 -7.69
C MET A 76 -16.19 2.47 -7.29
N LEU A 77 -16.80 2.35 -6.10
CA LEU A 77 -17.34 1.08 -5.60
C LEU A 77 -18.48 0.53 -6.49
N SER A 78 -19.35 1.42 -6.99
CA SER A 78 -20.50 1.04 -7.81
C SER A 78 -20.13 0.36 -9.13
N LYS A 79 -18.89 0.54 -9.63
CA LYS A 79 -18.42 -0.09 -10.86
C LYS A 79 -18.22 -1.59 -10.71
N GLY A 80 -17.90 -2.08 -9.51
CA GLY A 80 -17.52 -3.48 -9.30
C GLY A 80 -16.47 -3.94 -10.33
N ALA A 81 -16.79 -4.99 -11.08
CA ALA A 81 -15.95 -5.53 -12.16
C ALA A 81 -16.45 -5.16 -13.58
N SER A 82 -17.31 -4.16 -13.72
CA SER A 82 -17.92 -3.79 -15.02
C SER A 82 -16.96 -3.14 -16.02
N GLN A 83 -15.78 -2.70 -15.57
CA GLN A 83 -14.77 -2.06 -16.42
C GLN A 83 -13.35 -2.42 -15.95
N PRO A 84 -12.31 -2.21 -16.79
CA PRO A 84 -10.93 -2.42 -16.39
C PRO A 84 -10.57 -1.60 -15.14
N TRP A 85 -9.82 -2.20 -14.21
CA TRP A 85 -9.50 -1.58 -12.92
C TRP A 85 -8.76 -0.24 -13.08
N GLN A 86 -8.01 -0.04 -14.16
CA GLN A 86 -7.31 1.21 -14.46
C GLN A 86 -8.28 2.38 -14.66
N ALA A 87 -9.42 2.14 -15.33
CA ALA A 87 -10.45 3.15 -15.52
C ALA A 87 -11.07 3.54 -14.17
N THR A 88 -11.43 2.53 -13.37
CA THR A 88 -11.94 2.73 -12.01
C THR A 88 -10.93 3.45 -11.10
N LEU A 89 -9.64 3.11 -11.18
CA LEU A 89 -8.56 3.78 -10.43
C LEU A 89 -8.41 5.24 -10.83
N LYS A 90 -8.50 5.55 -12.12
CA LYS A 90 -8.42 6.91 -12.64
C LYS A 90 -9.56 7.79 -12.14
N GLU A 91 -10.77 7.25 -12.04
CA GLU A 91 -11.92 7.97 -11.49
C GLU A 91 -11.70 8.40 -10.03
N ILE A 92 -11.11 7.54 -9.18
CA ILE A 92 -10.89 7.86 -7.77
C ILE A 92 -9.60 8.66 -7.50
N THR A 93 -8.52 8.40 -8.24
CA THR A 93 -7.18 8.95 -7.93
C THR A 93 -6.67 9.95 -8.95
N GLY A 94 -7.27 10.02 -10.14
CA GLY A 94 -6.76 10.78 -11.28
C GLY A 94 -5.66 10.07 -12.09
N GLY A 95 -5.08 8.98 -11.57
CA GLY A 95 -4.07 8.16 -12.25
C GLY A 95 -4.58 6.76 -12.62
N ASP A 96 -4.03 6.15 -13.66
CA ASP A 96 -4.42 4.82 -14.17
C ASP A 96 -3.37 3.72 -13.88
N LYS A 97 -2.33 4.06 -13.11
CA LYS A 97 -1.25 3.16 -12.70
C LYS A 97 -1.22 3.01 -11.20
N LEU A 98 -0.74 1.85 -10.75
CA LEU A 98 -0.40 1.64 -9.34
C LEU A 98 0.75 2.59 -8.96
N ASP A 99 0.56 3.31 -7.86
CA ASP A 99 1.53 4.28 -7.37
C ASP A 99 1.75 4.12 -5.87
N ALA A 100 2.99 3.83 -5.48
CA ALA A 100 3.39 3.71 -4.08
C ALA A 100 3.77 5.08 -3.46
N GLY A 101 3.85 6.15 -4.25
CA GLY A 101 4.14 7.51 -3.79
C GLY A 101 3.27 7.95 -2.61
N PRO A 102 1.93 7.80 -2.66
CA PRO A 102 1.04 8.13 -1.55
C PRO A 102 1.36 7.38 -0.24
N MET A 103 1.84 6.14 -0.33
CA MET A 103 2.29 5.39 0.85
C MET A 103 3.56 6.01 1.45
N ILE A 104 4.51 6.40 0.61
CA ILE A 104 5.73 7.08 1.05
C ILE A 104 5.40 8.46 1.65
N GLU A 105 4.50 9.22 1.02
CA GLU A 105 4.01 10.51 1.52
C GLU A 105 3.41 10.36 2.93
N TYR A 106 2.53 9.37 3.13
CA TYR A 106 1.91 9.09 4.43
C TYR A 106 2.97 8.85 5.53
N PHE A 107 4.00 8.05 5.24
CA PHE A 107 5.04 7.69 6.22
C PHE A 107 6.22 8.67 6.28
N THR A 108 6.18 9.79 5.53
CA THR A 108 7.29 10.75 5.47
C THR A 108 7.77 11.21 6.86
N PRO A 109 6.92 11.58 7.82
CA PRO A 109 7.39 12.03 9.14
C PRO A 109 8.18 10.96 9.89
N VAL A 110 7.71 9.71 9.85
CA VAL A 110 8.40 8.59 10.50
C VAL A 110 9.71 8.27 9.77
N ASN A 111 9.71 8.33 8.44
CA ASN A 111 10.92 8.12 7.65
C ASN A 111 11.99 9.18 7.93
N GLU A 112 11.61 10.45 8.05
CA GLU A 112 12.52 11.53 8.43
C GLU A 112 13.07 11.35 9.84
N TRP A 113 12.21 10.98 10.79
CA TRP A 113 12.63 10.66 12.16
C TRP A 113 13.62 9.49 12.18
N LEU A 114 13.33 8.40 11.45
CA LEU A 114 14.22 7.23 11.35
C LEU A 114 15.58 7.58 10.74
N LYS A 115 15.62 8.45 9.72
CA LYS A 115 16.89 8.94 9.15
C LYS A 115 17.75 9.67 10.18
N GLN A 116 17.14 10.44 11.09
CA GLN A 116 17.85 11.11 12.17
C GLN A 116 18.37 10.08 13.20
N GLN A 117 17.54 9.12 13.60
CA GLN A 117 17.93 8.11 14.58
C GLN A 117 19.06 7.20 14.08
N ASN A 118 19.09 6.93 12.77
CA ASN A 118 20.07 6.04 12.15
C ASN A 118 21.34 6.77 11.69
N GLN A 119 21.56 8.03 12.07
CA GLN A 119 22.80 8.72 11.74
C GLN A 119 24.01 7.97 12.30
N GLY A 120 25.00 7.72 11.44
CA GLY A 120 26.20 6.95 11.79
C GLY A 120 26.01 5.43 11.83
N GLN A 121 24.81 4.92 11.56
CA GLN A 121 24.56 3.47 11.47
C GLN A 121 24.70 2.99 10.01
N MET A 122 25.08 1.73 9.84
CA MET A 122 25.02 1.06 8.53
C MET A 122 23.58 0.62 8.26
N CYS A 123 22.93 1.22 7.27
CA CYS A 123 21.58 0.85 6.85
C CYS A 123 21.62 0.06 5.54
N GLY A 124 21.37 -1.26 5.64
CA GLY A 124 21.31 -2.18 4.49
C GLY A 124 22.60 -2.94 4.25
#